data_AF-A0A326GLD6-F1
#
_entry.id   AF-A0A326GLD6-F1
#
_cell.length_a   1.000
_cell.length_b   1.000
_cell.length_c   1.000
_cell.angle_alpha   90.00
_cell.angle_beta   90.00
_cell.angle_gamma   90.00
#
_symmetry.space_group_name_H-M   'P 1'
#
loop_
_entity.id
_entity.type
_entity.pdbx_description
1 polymer ?
#
loop_
_entity_poly.entity_id
_entity_poly.type
_entity_poly.pdbx_seq_one_letter_code
_entity_poly.pdbx_strand_id
1 'polypeptide(L)'
;GAAGSDVALETADVALMADDLRHLPFAVGLSRKSRSIIRQNVYVSLGVVALLVPATIFGLGIGPAVIMHEGSTLLVVFNALRLLQYG
;
A
#
# COMPACT_ATOMS: atom_id res chain seq x y z
N GLY A 1 -36.60 -20.72 1.43
CA GLY A 1 -35.18 -20.60 1.82
C GLY A 1 -34.47 -19.58 0.95
N ALA A 2 -34.87 -18.31 1.06
CA ALA A 2 -34.35 -17.18 0.28
C ALA A 2 -33.57 -16.23 1.20
N ALA A 3 -32.71 -16.78 2.06
CA ALA A 3 -31.93 -16.02 3.03
C ALA A 3 -30.44 -16.44 3.05
N GLY A 4 -30.01 -17.24 2.06
CA GLY A 4 -28.61 -17.69 1.94
C GLY A 4 -27.89 -17.17 0.69
N SER A 5 -28.60 -16.51 -0.24
CA SER A 5 -28.02 -16.07 -1.51
C SER A 5 -27.40 -14.67 -1.46
N ASP A 6 -27.88 -13.78 -0.59
CA ASP A 6 -27.32 -12.42 -0.46
C ASP A 6 -25.96 -12.41 0.25
N VAL A 7 -25.72 -13.35 1.17
CA VAL A 7 -24.46 -13.42 1.93
C VAL A 7 -23.32 -14.02 1.11
N ALA A 8 -23.63 -14.83 0.09
CA ALA A 8 -22.62 -15.39 -0.81
C ALA A 8 -22.09 -14.35 -1.83
N LEU A 9 -22.84 -13.28 -2.10
CA LEU A 9 -22.46 -12.23 -3.04
C LEU A 9 -21.63 -11.10 -2.41
N GLU A 10 -21.73 -10.88 -1.10
CA GLU A 10 -20.95 -9.84 -0.39
C GLU A 10 -19.48 -10.24 -0.17
N THR A 11 -19.07 -11.47 -0.51
CA THR A 11 -17.67 -11.92 -0.41
C THR A 11 -16.94 -11.94 -1.77
N ALA A 12 -17.56 -11.41 -2.82
CA ALA A 12 -17.05 -11.46 -4.20
C ALA A 12 -16.27 -10.22 -4.64
N ASP A 13 -15.52 -9.56 -3.74
CA ASP A 13 -14.59 -8.47 -4.13
C ASP A 13 -13.40 -8.93 -5.00
N VAL A 14 -13.30 -10.23 -5.30
CA VAL A 14 -12.35 -10.79 -6.24
C VAL A 14 -13.10 -11.63 -7.28
N ALA A 15 -13.92 -10.97 -8.09
CA ALA A 15 -14.40 -11.53 -9.34
C ALA A 15 -13.20 -11.70 -10.30
N LEU A 16 -12.64 -12.91 -10.31
CA LEU A 16 -11.62 -13.35 -11.25
C LEU A 16 -12.19 -13.32 -12.68
N MET A 17 -12.07 -12.18 -13.36
CA MET A 17 -12.24 -12.03 -14.81
C MET A 17 -11.03 -12.62 -15.56
N ALA A 18 -10.68 -13.88 -15.30
CA ALA A 18 -9.53 -14.54 -15.92
C ALA A 18 -9.98 -15.83 -16.61
N ASP A 19 -10.18 -15.73 -17.92
CA ASP A 19 -10.53 -16.84 -18.82
C ASP A 19 -9.39 -17.86 -19.02
N ASP A 20 -8.35 -17.84 -18.16
CA ASP A 20 -7.28 -18.83 -18.15
C ASP A 20 -6.73 -19.06 -16.73
N LEU A 21 -7.31 -20.05 -16.05
CA LEU A 21 -6.98 -20.47 -14.67
C LEU A 21 -5.50 -20.89 -14.49
N ARG A 22 -4.72 -21.07 -15.57
CA ARG A 22 -3.30 -21.45 -15.53
C ARG A 22 -2.37 -20.32 -15.08
N HIS A 23 -2.82 -19.06 -15.15
CA HIS A 23 -2.05 -17.88 -14.73
C HIS A 23 -2.41 -17.37 -13.32
N LEU A 24 -3.43 -17.95 -12.68
CA LEU A 24 -3.88 -17.57 -11.35
C LEU A 24 -2.80 -17.69 -10.25
N PRO A 25 -1.96 -18.75 -10.21
CA PRO A 25 -0.91 -18.85 -9.20
C PRO A 25 0.11 -17.70 -9.30
N PHE A 26 0.44 -17.29 -10.53
CA PHE A 26 1.34 -16.18 -10.80
C PHE A 26 0.72 -14.84 -10.41
N ALA A 27 -0.52 -14.58 -10.82
CA ALA A 27 -1.25 -13.36 -10.47
C ALA A 27 -1.44 -13.20 -8.95
N VAL A 28 -1.74 -14.29 -8.23
CA VAL A 28 -1.85 -14.29 -6.76
C VAL A 28 -0.48 -14.06 -6.11
N GLY A 29 0.60 -14.64 -6.64
CA GLY A 29 1.96 -14.39 -6.18
C GLY A 29 2.37 -12.92 -6.32
N LEU A 30 2.10 -12.34 -7.48
CA LEU A 30 2.35 -10.92 -7.75
C LEU A 30 1.51 -10.02 -6.84
N SER A 31 0.22 -10.32 -6.68
CA SER A 31 -0.69 -9.61 -5.77
C SER A 31 -0.21 -9.64 -4.32
N ARG A 32 0.25 -10.78 -3.80
CA ARG A 32 0.80 -10.88 -2.44
C ARG A 32 2.06 -10.02 -2.27
N LYS A 33 2.94 -9.99 -3.27
CA LYS A 33 4.17 -9.19 -3.22
C LYS A 33 3.85 -7.69 -3.29
N SER A 34 2.95 -7.29 -4.19
CA SER A 34 2.41 -5.93 -4.26
C SER A 34 1.75 -5.50 -2.94
N ARG A 35 0.93 -6.37 -2.32
CA ARG A 35 0.31 -6.09 -1.01
C ARG A 35 1.33 -5.89 0.10
N SER A 36 2.42 -6.67 0.11
CA SER A 36 3.51 -6.46 1.08
C SER A 36 4.15 -5.08 0.93
N ILE A 37 4.34 -4.61 -0.30
CA ILE A 37 4.98 -3.33 -0.58
C ILE A 37 4.04 -2.16 -0.33
N ILE A 38 2.76 -2.28 -0.67
CA ILE A 38 1.73 -1.31 -0.28
C ILE A 38 1.72 -1.14 1.24
N ARG A 39 1.74 -2.24 2.01
CA ARG A 39 1.84 -2.15 3.47
C ARG A 39 3.09 -1.42 3.92
N GLN A 40 4.26 -1.70 3.33
CA GLN A 40 5.49 -0.98 3.66
C GLN A 40 5.37 0.52 3.40
N ASN A 41 4.84 0.94 2.24
CA ASN A 41 4.63 2.35 1.93
C ASN A 41 3.67 3.01 2.91
N VAL A 42 2.56 2.35 3.24
CA VAL A 42 1.61 2.85 4.25
C VAL A 42 2.30 3.00 5.61
N TYR A 43 3.08 2.01 6.06
CA TYR A 43 3.83 2.11 7.31
C TYR A 43 4.85 3.26 7.30
N VAL A 44 5.58 3.46 6.20
CA VAL A 44 6.54 4.57 6.06
C VAL A 44 5.81 5.91 6.11
N SER A 45 4.76 6.10 5.30
CA SER A 45 3.99 7.34 5.29
C SER A 45 3.37 7.65 6.65
N LEU A 46 2.79 6.64 7.30
CA LEU A 46 2.22 6.81 8.64
C LEU A 46 3.30 7.13 9.68
N GLY A 47 4.46 6.49 9.59
CA GLY A 47 5.61 6.78 10.46
C GLY A 47 6.13 8.20 10.31
N VAL A 48 6.22 8.70 9.08
CA VAL A 48 6.61 10.09 8.80
C VAL A 48 5.60 11.05 9.43
N VAL A 49 4.30 10.86 9.18
CA VAL A 49 3.26 11.72 9.76
C VAL A 49 3.30 11.67 11.29
N ALA A 50 3.40 10.47 11.86
CA ALA A 50 3.46 10.26 13.31
C ALA A 50 4.70 10.89 13.97
N LEU A 51 5.78 11.10 13.22
CA LEU A 51 7.00 11.74 13.71
C LEU A 51 6.99 13.26 13.45
N LEU A 52 6.52 13.70 12.29
CA LEU A 52 6.52 15.11 11.87
C LEU A 52 5.47 15.94 12.62
N VAL A 53 4.30 15.36 12.94
CA VAL A 53 3.23 16.03 13.69
C VAL A 53 3.68 16.42 15.10
N PRO A 54 4.16 15.50 15.96
CA PRO A 54 4.67 15.90 17.27
C PRO A 54 5.91 16.78 17.15
N ALA A 55 6.81 16.51 16.21
CA ALA A 55 7.99 17.36 15.99
C ALA A 55 7.62 18.83 15.73
N THR A 56 6.67 19.09 14.84
CA THR A 56 6.19 20.46 14.58
C THR A 56 5.52 21.08 15.81
N ILE A 57 4.77 20.31 16.60
CA ILE A 57 4.18 20.77 17.88
C ILE A 57 5.27 21.13 18.91
N PHE A 58 6.37 20.37 18.98
CA PHE A 58 7.51 20.63 19.87
C PHE A 58 8.43 21.76 19.39
N GLY A 59 8.08 22.47 18.30
CA GLY A 59 8.80 23.65 17.83
C GLY A 59 9.82 23.38 16.72
N LEU A 60 9.75 22.22 16.05
CA LEU A 60 10.56 21.95 14.87
C LEU A 60 10.09 22.90 13.75
N GLY A 61 11.00 23.80 13.33
CA GLY A 61 10.68 24.84 12.36
C GLY A 61 10.17 24.28 11.03
N ILE A 62 9.35 25.07 10.34
CA ILE A 62 8.69 24.66 9.08
C ILE A 62 9.72 24.21 8.03
N GLY A 63 10.90 24.83 7.97
CA GLY A 63 11.96 24.47 7.01
C GLY A 63 12.41 23.00 7.12
N PRO A 64 13.00 22.58 8.25
CA PRO A 64 13.39 21.18 8.44
C PRO A 64 12.22 20.19 8.38
N ALA A 65 11.02 20.58 8.82
CA ALA A 65 9.82 19.74 8.70
C ALA A 65 9.46 19.46 7.23
N VAL A 66 9.50 20.47 6.35
CA VAL A 66 9.25 20.31 4.92
C VAL A 66 10.32 19.44 4.26
N ILE A 67 11.60 19.64 4.58
CA ILE A 67 12.69 18.82 4.03
C ILE A 67 12.50 17.34 4.40
N MET A 68 12.14 17.05 5.66
CA MET A 68 11.83 15.69 6.11
C MET A 68 10.61 15.11 5.40
N HIS A 69 9.55 15.89 5.20
CA HIS A 69 8.36 15.47 4.48
C HIS A 69 8.69 15.11 3.02
N GLU A 70 9.32 16.02 2.29
CA GLU A 70 9.69 15.82 0.88
C GLU A 70 10.70 14.69 0.70
N GLY A 71 11.69 14.59 1.59
CA GLY A 71 12.67 13.50 1.61
C GLY A 71 12.01 12.13 1.82
N SER A 72 10.96 12.07 2.65
CA SER A 72 10.22 10.83 2.86
C SER A 72 9.42 10.40 1.63
N THR A 73 8.87 11.36 0.87
CA THR A 73 8.19 11.09 -0.40
C THR A 73 9.15 10.47 -1.40
N LEU A 74 10.39 10.99 -1.49
CA LEU A 74 11.44 10.41 -2.34
C LEU A 74 11.82 8.98 -1.92
N LEU A 75 11.88 8.68 -0.63
CA LEU A 75 12.12 7.32 -0.13
C LEU A 75 10.99 6.35 -0.52
N VAL A 76 9.74 6.78 -0.41
CA VAL A 76 8.57 5.98 -0.83
C VAL A 76 8.58 5.75 -2.34
N VAL A 77 8.89 6.77 -3.14
CA VAL A 77 9.02 6.66 -4.59
C VAL A 77 10.16 5.72 -4.96
N PHE A 78 11.32 5.81 -4.30
CA PHE A 78 12.42 4.87 -4.53
C PHE A 78 12.02 3.42 -4.20
N ASN A 79 11.31 3.20 -3.10
CA ASN A 79 10.78 1.89 -2.74
C ASN A 79 9.79 1.35 -3.79
N ALA A 80 8.97 2.23 -4.39
CA ALA A 80 8.09 1.90 -5.50
C ALA A 80 8.85 1.60 -6.82
N LEU A 81 9.93 2.34 -7.12
CA LEU A 81 10.77 2.07 -8.30
C LEU A 81 11.53 0.75 -8.18
N ARG A 82 12.00 0.41 -6.97
CA ARG A 82 12.58 -0.91 -6.68
C ARG A 82 11.59 -2.03 -7.00
N LEU A 83 10.29 -1.83 -6.80
CA LEU A 83 9.26 -2.81 -7.16
C LEU A 83 9.23 -3.07 -8.67
N LEU A 84 9.34 -2.02 -9.50
CA LEU A 84 9.30 -2.14 -10.96
C LEU A 84 10.49 -2.91 -11.54
N GLN A 85 11.63 -2.92 -10.84
CA GLN A 85 12.80 -3.72 -11.22
C GLN A 85 12.71 -5.20 -10.81
N TYR A 86 11.80 -5.56 -9.91
CA TYR A 86 11.63 -6.95 -9.43
C TYR A 86 10.44 -7.68 -10.08
N GLY A 87 9.72 -7.02 -11.00
CA GLY A 87 8.56 -7.55 -11.73
C GLY A 87 8.87 -7.87 -13.17
#